data_AF-A0A1G1BIT8-F1
#
_entry.id   AF-A0A1G1BIT8-F1
#
_cell.length_a   1.000
_cell.length_b   1.000
_cell.length_c   1.000
_cell.angle_alpha   90.00
_cell.angle_beta   90.00
_cell.angle_gamma   90.00
#
_symmetry.space_group_name_H-M   'P 1'
#
loop_
_entity.id
_entity.type
_entity.pdbx_description
1 polymer ?
#
loop_
_entity_poly.entity_id
_entity_poly.type
_entity_poly.pdbx_seq_one_letter_code
_entity_poly.pdbx_strand_id
1 'polypeptide(L)'
;MKKIFVFVIMSVSIISAQSAYEFLRLETSPRAAAVAGSFVANNDDPNVMFYNPAGINLLQGTPVSFSFLKHLEDVNSASLAGSKDFEGIGKLAAAIQYISYGTFTKADAQGNNLGEFSAGDMAITLGYGNQLDENFYYGANVKFIYSKISDVSSSAAAIDLGLHYAIPSSKWNFGFSVLNLGGQLSSYFDTKEELPLDVRVGFSKQLENLPLKFFWSFNKINEDQEKFLNHFAQITFGGEFRLGQSLRLRFGYDNEKRKELKTGSSAGLAGFNLGVGFIVKGYNVDYAFSSLGFIGAMHRFGVSTNL
;
A
#
# COMPACT_ATOMS: atom_id res chain seq x y z
N MET A 1 -21.89 -37.74 -10.45
CA MET A 1 -20.73 -37.80 -9.54
C MET A 1 -20.35 -36.37 -9.15
N LYS A 2 -20.62 -35.95 -7.91
CA LYS A 2 -20.27 -34.60 -7.43
C LYS A 2 -18.80 -34.60 -6.99
N LYS A 3 -17.95 -33.81 -7.65
CA LYS A 3 -16.56 -33.61 -7.23
C LYS A 3 -16.55 -32.61 -6.08
N ILE A 4 -16.18 -33.07 -4.89
CA ILE A 4 -15.97 -32.21 -3.71
C ILE A 4 -14.51 -31.77 -3.75
N PHE A 5 -14.26 -30.48 -3.90
CA PHE A 5 -12.94 -29.88 -3.72
C PHE A 5 -12.76 -29.60 -2.23
N VAL A 6 -11.79 -30.27 -1.60
CA VAL A 6 -11.37 -29.99 -0.23
C VAL A 6 -10.19 -29.02 -0.31
N PHE A 7 -10.39 -27.79 0.19
CA PHE A 7 -9.32 -26.81 0.36
C PHE A 7 -8.66 -27.07 1.71
N VAL A 8 -7.41 -27.53 1.71
CA VAL A 8 -6.61 -27.69 2.93
C VAL A 8 -5.88 -26.38 3.17
N ILE A 9 -6.27 -25.65 4.20
CA ILE A 9 -5.54 -24.47 4.68
C ILE A 9 -4.50 -24.98 5.67
N MET A 10 -3.23 -24.98 5.26
CA MET A 10 -2.11 -25.22 6.14
C MET A 10 -1.78 -23.89 6.84
N SER A 11 -2.03 -23.82 8.16
CA SER A 11 -1.60 -22.69 8.98
C SER A 11 -0.13 -22.87 9.36
N VAL A 12 0.74 -21.99 8.85
CA VAL A 12 2.11 -21.84 9.35
C VAL A 12 2.09 -20.63 10.28
N SER A 13 2.39 -20.84 11.56
CA SER A 13 2.57 -19.75 12.53
C SER A 13 3.99 -19.22 12.41
N ILE A 14 4.14 -17.93 12.17
CA ILE A 14 5.43 -17.23 12.10
C ILE A 14 5.40 -16.18 13.21
N ILE A 15 6.17 -16.44 14.28
CA ILE A 15 6.37 -15.49 15.36
C ILE A 15 7.26 -14.36 14.81
N SER A 16 6.69 -13.19 14.54
CA SER A 16 7.46 -12.00 14.17
C SER A 16 7.06 -10.82 15.04
N ALA A 17 8.04 -10.28 15.77
CA ALA A 17 7.88 -9.06 16.57
C ALA A 17 8.60 -7.85 15.97
N GLN A 18 9.38 -8.03 14.89
CA GLN A 18 10.08 -6.94 14.21
C GLN A 18 10.40 -7.31 12.75
N SER A 19 9.74 -6.65 11.80
CA SER A 19 10.01 -6.76 10.37
C SER A 19 11.01 -5.69 9.93
N ALA A 20 12.02 -6.09 9.14
CA ALA A 20 12.80 -5.11 8.39
C ALA A 20 11.96 -4.54 7.24
N TYR A 21 12.31 -3.36 6.74
CA TYR A 21 11.71 -2.76 5.55
C TYR A 21 10.21 -2.41 5.67
N GLU A 22 9.74 -1.98 6.85
CA GLU A 22 8.33 -1.64 7.09
C GLU A 22 7.81 -0.52 6.15
N PHE A 23 8.71 0.25 5.53
CA PHE A 23 8.34 1.24 4.51
C PHE A 23 7.53 0.65 3.35
N LEU A 24 7.68 -0.65 3.05
CA LEU A 24 6.93 -1.37 2.02
C LEU A 24 5.41 -1.38 2.26
N ARG A 25 4.95 -1.16 3.51
CA ARG A 25 3.54 -1.11 3.89
C ARG A 25 2.98 0.31 3.98
N LEU A 26 3.80 1.33 3.75
CA LEU A 26 3.34 2.71 3.77
C LEU A 26 2.43 3.02 2.59
N GLU A 27 1.43 3.86 2.82
CA GLU A 27 0.53 4.30 1.76
C GLU A 27 1.28 5.12 0.70
N THR A 28 1.33 4.56 -0.51
CA THR A 28 2.19 5.07 -1.60
C THR A 28 1.58 6.22 -2.37
N SER A 29 0.28 6.49 -2.24
CA SER A 29 -0.39 7.59 -2.94
C SER A 29 -1.38 8.35 -2.06
N PRO A 30 -1.69 9.63 -2.37
CA PRO A 30 -2.70 10.38 -1.62
C PRO A 30 -4.07 9.72 -1.73
N ARG A 31 -4.44 9.23 -2.92
CA ARG A 31 -5.73 8.56 -3.12
C ARG A 31 -5.88 7.32 -2.24
N ALA A 32 -4.87 6.44 -2.22
CA ALA A 32 -4.89 5.23 -1.40
C ALA A 32 -4.89 5.58 0.10
N ALA A 33 -4.07 6.54 0.51
CA ALA A 33 -4.03 7.01 1.90
C ALA A 33 -5.37 7.61 2.35
N ALA A 34 -6.04 8.38 1.50
CA ALA A 34 -7.32 9.00 1.81
C ALA A 34 -8.44 7.99 2.06
N VAL A 35 -8.35 6.80 1.46
CA VAL A 35 -9.25 5.66 1.71
C VAL A 35 -8.64 4.62 2.67
N ALA A 36 -7.71 5.06 3.53
CA ALA A 36 -7.08 4.25 4.57
C ALA A 36 -6.39 2.97 4.06
N GLY A 37 -5.83 2.98 2.84
CA GLY A 37 -5.14 1.82 2.28
C GLY A 37 -6.07 0.70 1.80
N SER A 38 -7.40 0.92 1.80
CA SER A 38 -8.39 -0.01 1.25
C SER A 38 -8.35 -0.05 -0.28
N PHE A 39 -7.25 -0.55 -0.85
CA PHE A 39 -6.91 -0.39 -2.28
C PHE A 39 -6.69 -1.72 -3.02
N VAL A 40 -6.77 -2.86 -2.32
CA VAL A 40 -6.54 -4.22 -2.88
C VAL A 40 -7.51 -4.58 -4.02
N ALA A 41 -8.71 -3.99 -4.03
CA ALA A 41 -9.73 -4.17 -5.06
C ALA A 41 -9.89 -2.93 -5.96
N ASN A 42 -8.86 -2.09 -6.05
CA ASN A 42 -8.86 -0.94 -6.95
C ASN A 42 -8.61 -1.37 -8.39
N ASN A 43 -9.11 -0.59 -9.34
CA ASN A 43 -9.12 -0.96 -10.76
C ASN A 43 -8.90 0.23 -11.71
N ASP A 44 -8.62 1.42 -11.18
CA ASP A 44 -8.58 2.67 -11.94
C ASP A 44 -7.48 3.63 -11.45
N ASP A 45 -6.38 3.09 -10.91
CA ASP A 45 -5.23 3.86 -10.44
C ASP A 45 -3.92 3.07 -10.62
N PRO A 46 -2.85 3.65 -11.19
CA PRO A 46 -1.56 2.97 -11.35
C PRO A 46 -0.92 2.54 -10.03
N ASN A 47 -1.23 3.21 -8.91
CA ASN A 47 -0.70 2.82 -7.60
C ASN A 47 -1.28 1.48 -7.10
N VAL A 48 -2.28 0.90 -7.77
CA VAL A 48 -2.83 -0.42 -7.40
C VAL A 48 -1.76 -1.50 -7.36
N MET A 49 -0.68 -1.37 -8.15
CA MET A 49 0.40 -2.37 -8.17
C MET A 49 1.08 -2.60 -6.82
N PHE A 50 1.07 -1.59 -5.93
CA PHE A 50 1.62 -1.71 -4.57
C PHE A 50 0.70 -2.50 -3.62
N TYR A 51 -0.56 -2.67 -3.99
CA TYR A 51 -1.61 -3.26 -3.15
C TYR A 51 -2.14 -4.58 -3.72
N ASN A 52 -2.20 -4.71 -5.03
CA ASN A 52 -2.61 -5.91 -5.75
C ASN A 52 -2.09 -5.85 -7.21
N PRO A 53 -1.07 -6.63 -7.59
CA PRO A 53 -0.54 -6.60 -8.95
C PRO A 53 -1.56 -7.03 -10.01
N ALA A 54 -2.60 -7.81 -9.69
CA ALA A 54 -3.64 -8.15 -10.67
C ALA A 54 -4.44 -6.94 -11.15
N GLY A 55 -4.54 -5.89 -10.31
CA GLY A 55 -5.30 -4.70 -10.64
C GLY A 55 -4.73 -3.89 -11.80
N ILE A 56 -3.45 -4.07 -12.15
CA ILE A 56 -2.82 -3.32 -13.26
C ILE A 56 -3.45 -3.64 -14.62
N ASN A 57 -3.96 -4.87 -14.78
CA ASN A 57 -4.58 -5.31 -16.03
C ASN A 57 -5.94 -4.62 -16.30
N LEU A 58 -6.55 -4.02 -15.29
CA LEU A 58 -7.81 -3.27 -15.40
C LEU A 58 -7.61 -1.81 -15.81
N LEU A 59 -6.38 -1.33 -15.75
CA LEU A 59 -6.06 0.05 -16.07
C LEU A 59 -6.15 0.29 -17.57
N GLN A 60 -6.63 1.46 -17.98
CA GLN A 60 -6.67 1.85 -19.39
C GLN A 60 -5.41 2.65 -19.75
N GLY A 61 -4.94 2.48 -20.98
CA GLY A 61 -3.80 3.21 -21.54
C GLY A 61 -2.46 3.00 -20.82
N THR A 62 -1.68 4.08 -20.71
CA THR A 62 -0.35 4.14 -20.08
C THR A 62 -0.36 5.09 -18.88
N PRO A 63 -1.07 4.74 -17.78
CA PRO A 63 -1.19 5.62 -16.63
C PRO A 63 0.14 5.66 -15.87
N VAL A 64 0.48 6.84 -15.40
CA VAL A 64 1.67 7.11 -14.57
C VAL A 64 1.22 7.90 -13.35
N SER A 65 1.84 7.66 -12.20
CA SER A 65 1.62 8.43 -10.98
C SER A 65 2.92 8.73 -10.28
N PHE A 66 3.01 9.95 -9.77
CA PHE A 66 4.01 10.39 -8.80
C PHE A 66 3.31 10.82 -7.51
N SER A 67 3.87 10.43 -6.37
CA SER A 67 3.38 10.87 -5.07
C SER A 67 4.53 11.27 -4.16
N PHE A 68 4.27 12.27 -3.31
CA PHE A 68 5.16 12.75 -2.26
C PHE A 68 4.42 12.80 -0.93
N LEU A 69 5.04 12.27 0.11
CA LEU A 69 4.59 12.30 1.50
C LEU A 69 5.57 13.14 2.30
N LYS A 70 5.04 14.19 2.94
CA LYS A 70 5.69 14.82 4.08
C LYS A 70 5.20 14.14 5.35
N HIS A 71 6.09 13.37 5.98
CA HIS A 71 5.83 12.76 7.26
C HIS A 71 6.21 13.76 8.38
N LEU A 72 6.10 13.34 9.64
CA LEU A 72 6.58 14.09 10.79
C LEU A 72 8.10 14.28 10.75
N GLU A 73 8.57 15.36 11.38
CA GLU A 73 9.98 15.77 11.39
C GLU A 73 10.54 15.89 9.96
N ASP A 74 11.77 15.42 9.75
CA ASP A 74 12.48 15.45 8.47
C ASP A 74 12.21 14.19 7.62
N VAL A 75 11.27 13.33 8.03
CA VAL A 75 10.94 12.10 7.30
C VAL A 75 10.09 12.43 6.08
N ASN A 76 10.52 11.97 4.91
CA ASN A 76 9.84 12.21 3.65
C ASN A 76 9.85 10.94 2.79
N SER A 77 8.78 10.71 2.03
CA SER A 77 8.73 9.57 1.12
C SER A 77 8.22 9.98 -0.26
N ALA A 78 8.64 9.25 -1.28
CA ALA A 78 8.20 9.45 -2.66
C ALA A 78 7.91 8.12 -3.33
N SER A 79 6.97 8.12 -4.26
CA SER A 79 6.67 6.98 -5.10
C SER A 79 6.47 7.40 -6.56
N LEU A 80 6.83 6.52 -7.47
CA LEU A 80 6.54 6.61 -8.90
C LEU A 80 6.01 5.25 -9.34
N ALA A 81 4.92 5.22 -10.08
CA ALA A 81 4.37 3.99 -10.64
C ALA A 81 3.84 4.24 -12.05
N GLY A 82 3.98 3.26 -12.93
CA GLY A 82 3.39 3.32 -14.26
C GLY A 82 3.14 1.93 -14.81
N SER A 83 2.19 1.83 -15.74
CA SER A 83 1.89 0.58 -16.42
C SER A 83 1.65 0.81 -17.90
N LYS A 84 1.88 -0.21 -18.72
CA LYS A 84 1.63 -0.20 -20.15
C LYS A 84 1.20 -1.58 -20.61
N ASP A 85 0.21 -1.61 -21.50
CA ASP A 85 -0.19 -2.85 -22.16
C ASP A 85 0.74 -3.18 -23.32
N PHE A 86 1.12 -4.45 -23.45
CA PHE A 86 1.94 -4.98 -24.53
C PHE A 86 1.18 -6.11 -25.23
N GLU A 87 0.86 -5.89 -26.50
CA GLU A 87 0.10 -6.82 -27.33
C GLU A 87 0.75 -8.22 -27.34
N GLY A 88 -0.07 -9.24 -27.07
CA GLY A 88 0.38 -10.64 -27.02
C GLY A 88 1.16 -11.05 -25.76
N ILE A 89 1.50 -10.11 -24.87
CA ILE A 89 2.24 -10.38 -23.63
C ILE A 89 1.33 -10.16 -22.42
N GLY A 90 0.68 -9.01 -22.33
CA GLY A 90 -0.10 -8.56 -21.17
C GLY A 90 0.36 -7.20 -20.66
N LYS A 91 -0.11 -6.81 -19.47
CA LYS A 91 0.20 -5.51 -18.87
C LYS A 91 1.48 -5.58 -18.06
N LEU A 92 2.47 -4.75 -18.40
CA LEU A 92 3.68 -4.58 -17.62
C LEU A 92 3.60 -3.30 -16.78
N ALA A 93 4.20 -3.32 -15.59
CA ALA A 93 4.30 -2.18 -14.71
C ALA A 93 5.71 -2.03 -14.12
N ALA A 94 6.05 -0.81 -13.75
CA ALA A 94 7.26 -0.50 -13.03
C ALA A 94 6.98 0.56 -11.97
N ALA A 95 7.63 0.43 -10.82
CA ALA A 95 7.51 1.39 -9.75
C ALA A 95 8.79 1.54 -8.92
N ILE A 96 8.90 2.70 -8.28
CA ILE A 96 9.90 3.03 -7.27
C ILE A 96 9.15 3.51 -6.03
N GLN A 97 9.56 3.04 -4.87
CA GLN A 97 9.13 3.56 -3.57
C GLN A 97 10.39 3.92 -2.78
N TYR A 98 10.43 5.12 -2.22
CA TYR A 98 11.58 5.63 -1.47
C TYR A 98 11.12 6.30 -0.19
N ILE A 99 11.86 6.13 0.90
CA ILE A 99 11.72 6.89 2.13
C ILE A 99 13.09 7.37 2.60
N SER A 100 13.17 8.65 2.98
CA SER A 100 14.26 9.24 3.71
C SER A 100 13.82 9.46 5.16
N TYR A 101 14.64 9.02 6.11
CA TYR A 101 14.40 9.26 7.53
C TYR A 101 14.97 10.60 8.02
N GLY A 102 15.53 11.41 7.10
CA GLY A 102 16.18 12.66 7.43
C GLY A 102 17.62 12.48 7.88
N THR A 103 18.10 13.47 8.62
CA THR A 103 19.48 13.54 9.11
C THR A 103 19.47 13.56 10.63
N PHE A 104 20.37 12.79 11.23
CA PHE A 104 20.48 12.59 12.67
C PHE A 104 21.83 13.09 13.16
N THR A 105 21.86 13.74 14.32
CA THR A 105 23.11 14.07 15.00
C THR A 105 23.73 12.80 15.58
N LYS A 106 24.98 12.53 15.21
CA LYS A 106 25.80 11.49 15.83
C LYS A 106 26.38 12.06 17.12
N ALA A 107 26.15 11.39 18.26
CA ALA A 107 26.68 11.82 19.55
C ALA A 107 27.38 10.67 20.29
N ASP A 108 28.41 10.98 21.08
CA ASP A 108 29.00 10.01 22.02
C ASP A 108 28.15 9.87 23.30
N ALA A 109 28.57 8.98 24.20
CA ALA A 109 27.88 8.73 25.47
C ALA A 109 27.88 9.96 26.42
N GLN A 110 28.73 10.95 26.16
CA GLN A 110 28.82 12.21 26.90
C GLN A 110 27.99 13.33 26.24
N GLY A 111 27.35 13.05 25.09
CA GLY A 111 26.54 14.00 24.34
C GLY A 111 27.35 14.92 23.42
N ASN A 112 28.64 14.67 23.21
CA ASN A 112 29.43 15.47 22.27
C ASN A 112 29.02 15.13 20.83
N ASN A 113 28.84 16.16 20.01
CA ASN A 113 28.50 15.99 18.59
C ASN A 113 29.70 15.46 17.79
N LEU A 114 29.50 14.33 17.11
CA LEU A 114 30.48 13.62 16.26
C LEU A 114 30.15 13.75 14.75
N GLY A 115 29.24 14.65 14.38
CA GLY A 115 28.78 14.88 13.01
C GLY A 115 27.33 14.43 12.80
N GLU A 116 26.98 14.17 11.54
CA GLU A 116 25.63 13.79 11.13
C GLU A 116 25.64 12.48 10.33
N PHE A 117 24.53 11.74 10.39
CA PHE A 117 24.30 10.59 9.52
C PHE A 117 22.85 10.56 9.05
N SER A 118 22.59 9.89 7.93
CA SER A 118 21.24 9.73 7.38
C SER A 118 20.84 8.26 7.33
N ALA A 119 19.55 8.01 7.20
CA ALA A 119 19.01 6.70 6.88
C ALA A 119 17.94 6.80 5.78
N GLY A 120 17.79 5.75 4.99
CA GLY A 120 16.74 5.68 3.98
C GLY A 120 16.64 4.34 3.29
N ASP A 121 15.45 4.08 2.75
CA ASP A 121 15.09 2.82 2.12
C ASP A 121 14.53 3.07 0.71
N MET A 122 14.75 2.12 -0.18
CA MET A 122 14.24 2.14 -1.54
C MET A 122 13.81 0.75 -1.99
N ALA A 123 12.69 0.67 -2.70
CA ALA A 123 12.27 -0.52 -3.43
C ALA A 123 12.04 -0.18 -4.90
N ILE A 124 12.56 -1.03 -5.78
CA ILE A 124 12.25 -1.03 -7.21
C ILE A 124 11.38 -2.24 -7.48
N THR A 125 10.24 -2.03 -8.13
CA THR A 125 9.23 -3.06 -8.41
C THR A 125 9.01 -3.17 -9.91
N LEU A 126 9.05 -4.40 -10.44
CA LEU A 126 8.59 -4.71 -11.78
C LEU A 126 7.37 -5.63 -11.67
N GLY A 127 6.31 -5.31 -12.41
CA GLY A 127 5.03 -5.99 -12.34
C GLY A 127 4.56 -6.53 -13.68
N TYR A 128 3.83 -7.64 -13.63
CA TYR A 128 3.12 -8.24 -14.75
C TYR A 128 1.70 -8.59 -14.32
N GLY A 129 0.74 -8.36 -15.21
CA GLY A 129 -0.67 -8.66 -14.99
C GLY A 129 -1.33 -9.11 -16.28
N ASN A 130 -2.24 -10.06 -16.17
CA ASN A 130 -3.01 -10.56 -17.31
C ASN A 130 -4.38 -11.05 -16.86
N GLN A 131 -5.24 -11.33 -17.84
CA GLN A 131 -6.54 -11.93 -17.65
C GLN A 131 -6.41 -13.46 -17.72
N LEU A 132 -6.99 -14.16 -16.74
CA LEU A 132 -7.04 -15.62 -16.72
C LEU A 132 -8.31 -16.15 -17.39
N ASP A 133 -9.43 -15.51 -17.09
CA ASP A 133 -10.76 -15.86 -17.58
C ASP A 133 -11.62 -14.58 -17.64
N GLU A 134 -12.84 -14.66 -18.16
CA GLU A 134 -13.79 -13.57 -18.11
C GLU A 134 -13.88 -13.03 -16.67
N ASN A 135 -13.67 -11.73 -16.51
CA ASN A 135 -13.76 -11.02 -15.24
C ASN A 135 -12.71 -11.39 -14.17
N PHE A 136 -11.82 -12.34 -14.43
CA PHE A 136 -10.81 -12.81 -13.48
C PHE A 136 -9.39 -12.51 -13.97
N TYR A 137 -8.64 -11.81 -13.13
CA TYR A 137 -7.30 -11.30 -13.43
C TYR A 137 -6.31 -11.78 -12.39
N TYR A 138 -5.05 -11.93 -12.81
CA TYR A 138 -3.94 -12.28 -11.95
C TYR A 138 -2.76 -11.37 -12.24
N GLY A 139 -1.84 -11.27 -11.28
CA GLY A 139 -0.62 -10.52 -11.48
C GLY A 139 0.45 -10.91 -10.47
N ALA A 140 1.68 -10.55 -10.79
CA ALA A 140 2.84 -10.74 -9.94
C ALA A 140 3.76 -9.53 -10.02
N ASN A 141 4.42 -9.22 -8.91
CA ASN A 141 5.54 -8.30 -8.89
C ASN A 141 6.83 -9.00 -8.46
N VAL A 142 7.97 -8.49 -8.91
CA VAL A 142 9.29 -8.76 -8.34
C VAL A 142 9.85 -7.44 -7.79
N LYS A 143 10.38 -7.48 -6.57
CA LYS A 143 10.95 -6.33 -5.86
C LYS A 143 12.41 -6.56 -5.54
N PHE A 144 13.22 -5.54 -5.79
CA PHE A 144 14.52 -5.39 -5.18
C PHE A 144 14.47 -4.26 -4.17
N ILE A 145 14.96 -4.52 -2.96
CA ILE A 145 14.83 -3.65 -1.79
C ILE A 145 16.23 -3.36 -1.27
N TYR A 146 16.50 -2.11 -0.97
CA TYR A 146 17.76 -1.64 -0.40
C TYR A 146 17.49 -0.69 0.74
N SER A 147 18.21 -0.84 1.84
CA SER A 147 18.18 0.09 2.96
C SER A 147 19.60 0.42 3.42
N LYS A 148 19.79 1.65 3.86
CA LYS A 148 21.06 2.15 4.38
C LYS A 148 20.82 2.98 5.63
N ILE A 149 21.62 2.72 6.65
CA ILE A 149 21.65 3.49 7.90
C ILE A 149 23.11 3.82 8.17
N SER A 150 23.48 5.10 8.12
CA SER A 150 24.89 5.52 8.24
C SER A 150 25.79 4.79 7.22
N ASP A 151 26.66 3.92 7.71
CA ASP A 151 27.70 3.16 7.01
C ASP A 151 27.32 1.69 6.80
N VAL A 152 26.22 1.23 7.38
CA VAL A 152 25.70 -0.13 7.19
C VAL A 152 24.52 -0.14 6.21
N SER A 153 24.36 -1.27 5.51
CA SER A 153 23.27 -1.44 4.55
C SER A 153 22.75 -2.87 4.50
N SER A 154 21.50 -3.01 4.09
CA SER A 154 20.80 -4.28 3.95
C SER A 154 20.10 -4.32 2.59
N SER A 155 19.97 -5.51 2.00
CA SER A 155 19.25 -5.68 0.74
C SER A 155 18.36 -6.91 0.78
N ALA A 156 17.25 -6.87 0.07
CA ALA A 156 16.28 -7.97 0.02
C ALA A 156 15.66 -8.10 -1.37
N ALA A 157 15.10 -9.28 -1.63
CA ALA A 157 14.26 -9.53 -2.79
C ALA A 157 12.92 -10.11 -2.34
N ALA A 158 11.84 -9.71 -3.02
CA ALA A 158 10.50 -10.18 -2.71
C ALA A 158 9.66 -10.36 -3.97
N ILE A 159 8.60 -11.16 -3.84
CA ILE A 159 7.57 -11.37 -4.85
C ILE A 159 6.23 -10.95 -4.25
N ASP A 160 5.40 -10.30 -5.06
CA ASP A 160 3.98 -10.12 -4.76
C ASP A 160 3.14 -10.97 -5.71
N LEU A 161 2.00 -11.47 -5.23
CA LEU A 161 1.02 -12.18 -6.03
C LEU A 161 -0.36 -11.57 -5.79
N GLY A 162 -1.16 -11.49 -6.85
CA GLY A 162 -2.46 -10.84 -6.82
C GLY A 162 -3.49 -11.58 -7.64
N LEU A 163 -4.74 -11.54 -7.18
CA LEU A 163 -5.94 -11.96 -7.89
C LEU A 163 -6.97 -10.83 -7.81
N HIS A 164 -7.71 -10.63 -8.90
CA HIS A 164 -8.78 -9.64 -8.96
C HIS A 164 -9.98 -10.19 -9.73
N TYR A 165 -11.17 -10.07 -9.15
CA TYR A 165 -12.43 -10.42 -9.81
C TYR A 165 -13.31 -9.18 -9.94
N ALA A 166 -13.67 -8.80 -11.18
CA ALA A 166 -14.45 -7.60 -11.47
C ALA A 166 -15.80 -7.99 -12.08
N ILE A 167 -16.90 -7.38 -11.63
CA ILE A 167 -18.23 -7.58 -12.24
C ILE A 167 -18.66 -6.24 -12.85
N PRO A 168 -18.33 -5.96 -14.12
CA PRO A 168 -18.54 -4.63 -14.72
C PRO A 168 -20.01 -4.18 -14.71
N SER A 169 -20.94 -5.09 -15.00
CA SER A 169 -22.38 -4.82 -15.07
C SER A 169 -22.95 -4.23 -13.79
N SER A 170 -22.40 -4.63 -12.65
CA SER A 170 -22.79 -4.14 -11.33
C SER A 170 -21.64 -3.40 -10.64
N LYS A 171 -20.56 -3.05 -11.33
CA LYS A 171 -19.44 -2.27 -10.78
C LYS A 171 -18.86 -2.80 -9.45
N TRP A 172 -18.89 -4.11 -9.24
CA TRP A 172 -18.25 -4.77 -8.10
C TRP A 172 -16.81 -5.14 -8.45
N ASN A 173 -15.91 -5.07 -7.47
CA ASN A 173 -14.54 -5.55 -7.57
C ASN A 173 -14.16 -6.27 -6.28
N PHE A 174 -13.45 -7.37 -6.40
CA PHE A 174 -12.91 -8.16 -5.29
C PHE A 174 -11.42 -8.38 -5.53
N GLY A 175 -10.61 -8.21 -4.51
CA GLY A 175 -9.17 -8.32 -4.58
C GLY A 175 -8.63 -9.23 -3.48
N PHE A 176 -7.61 -10.02 -3.84
CA PHE A 176 -6.80 -10.81 -2.93
C PHE A 176 -5.33 -10.60 -3.32
N SER A 177 -4.45 -10.41 -2.34
CA SER A 177 -3.02 -10.30 -2.60
C SER A 177 -2.18 -10.86 -1.47
N VAL A 178 -1.00 -11.35 -1.83
CA VAL A 178 0.10 -11.69 -0.91
C VAL A 178 1.29 -10.84 -1.32
N LEU A 179 1.69 -9.90 -0.47
CA LEU A 179 2.74 -8.92 -0.77
C LEU A 179 3.99 -9.22 0.06
N ASN A 180 5.15 -8.88 -0.48
CA ASN A 180 6.46 -8.94 0.18
C ASN A 180 6.91 -10.36 0.59
N LEU A 181 6.53 -11.39 -0.16
CA LEU A 181 7.01 -12.75 0.07
C LEU A 181 8.47 -12.87 -0.41
N GLY A 182 9.43 -13.03 0.51
CA GLY A 182 10.84 -13.13 0.16
C GLY A 182 11.77 -13.13 1.37
N GLY A 183 12.99 -12.59 1.21
CA GLY A 183 13.91 -12.41 2.33
C GLY A 183 15.12 -11.54 2.02
N GLN A 184 15.93 -11.31 3.07
CA GLN A 184 17.18 -10.56 2.97
C GLN A 184 18.25 -11.31 2.16
N LEU A 185 18.78 -10.64 1.14
CA LEU A 185 19.97 -11.03 0.39
C LEU A 185 21.24 -10.71 1.17
N SER A 186 21.27 -9.53 1.81
CA SER A 186 22.29 -9.11 2.78
C SER A 186 21.60 -8.48 3.99
N SER A 187 22.24 -8.55 5.15
CA SER A 187 21.80 -7.96 6.43
C SER A 187 22.71 -6.80 6.83
N TYR A 188 22.25 -5.92 7.73
CA TYR A 188 23.10 -4.83 8.26
C TYR A 188 24.30 -5.36 9.05
N PHE A 189 24.08 -6.47 9.75
CA PHE A 189 25.07 -7.20 10.56
C PHE A 189 24.88 -8.71 10.31
N ASP A 190 25.04 -9.55 11.33
CA ASP A 190 25.00 -11.01 11.18
C ASP A 190 23.59 -11.62 11.26
N THR A 191 22.58 -10.86 11.69
CA THR A 191 21.21 -11.35 11.86
C THR A 191 20.34 -10.96 10.67
N LYS A 192 19.65 -11.95 10.11
CA LYS A 192 18.62 -11.70 9.10
C LYS A 192 17.27 -11.49 9.75
N GLU A 193 16.56 -10.48 9.28
CA GLU A 193 15.20 -10.13 9.69
C GLU A 193 14.22 -10.48 8.57
N GLU A 194 12.98 -10.77 8.96
CA GLU A 194 11.92 -11.10 8.01
C GLU A 194 11.41 -9.85 7.29
N LEU A 195 10.94 -10.06 6.05
CA LEU A 195 10.20 -9.05 5.32
C LEU A 195 8.78 -8.90 5.88
N PRO A 196 8.14 -7.74 5.69
CA PRO A 196 6.82 -7.45 6.22
C PRO A 196 5.75 -8.05 5.31
N LEU A 197 5.61 -9.38 5.35
CA LEU A 197 4.61 -10.15 4.60
C LEU A 197 3.21 -9.59 4.86
N ASP A 198 2.45 -9.31 3.80
CA ASP A 198 1.13 -8.68 3.93
C ASP A 198 0.11 -9.37 3.03
N VAL A 199 -0.80 -10.12 3.66
CA VAL A 199 -1.92 -10.78 3.02
C VAL A 199 -3.15 -9.90 3.13
N ARG A 200 -3.72 -9.51 1.99
CA ARG A 200 -4.87 -8.61 1.91
C ARG A 200 -6.05 -9.25 1.19
N VAL A 201 -7.25 -8.94 1.68
CA VAL A 201 -8.52 -9.28 1.02
C VAL A 201 -9.43 -8.06 1.09
N GLY A 202 -10.12 -7.74 0.01
CA GLY A 202 -11.03 -6.61 0.03
C GLY A 202 -11.95 -6.54 -1.17
N PHE A 203 -12.82 -5.54 -1.13
CA PHE A 203 -13.76 -5.30 -2.20
C PHE A 203 -14.03 -3.80 -2.36
N SER A 204 -14.46 -3.43 -3.56
CA SER A 204 -14.95 -2.10 -3.86
C SER A 204 -16.20 -2.15 -4.72
N LYS A 205 -17.04 -1.13 -4.60
CA LYS A 205 -18.27 -1.04 -5.37
C LYS A 205 -18.65 0.42 -5.58
N GLN A 206 -18.89 0.75 -6.84
CA GLN A 206 -19.50 2.01 -7.22
C GLN A 206 -21.02 1.87 -7.14
N LEU A 207 -21.66 2.69 -6.31
CA LEU A 207 -23.11 2.75 -6.24
C LEU A 207 -23.69 3.38 -7.51
N GLU A 208 -24.88 2.93 -7.92
CA GLU A 208 -25.54 3.37 -9.15
C GLU A 208 -26.25 4.72 -8.97
N ASN A 209 -26.94 4.89 -7.84
CA ASN A 209 -27.77 6.07 -7.55
C ASN A 209 -27.08 7.11 -6.66
N LEU A 210 -25.87 6.81 -6.19
CA LEU A 210 -25.05 7.73 -5.40
C LEU A 210 -23.66 7.76 -6.04
N PRO A 211 -23.05 8.95 -6.25
CA PRO A 211 -21.72 9.04 -6.83
C PRO A 211 -20.64 8.64 -5.82
N LEU A 212 -20.84 7.53 -5.10
CA LEU A 212 -19.96 7.00 -4.06
C LEU A 212 -19.41 5.64 -4.50
N LYS A 213 -18.09 5.53 -4.52
CA LYS A 213 -17.39 4.24 -4.51
C LYS A 213 -16.98 3.94 -3.08
N PHE A 214 -17.43 2.81 -2.53
CA PHE A 214 -16.97 2.37 -1.22
C PHE A 214 -15.86 1.33 -1.38
N PHE A 215 -15.00 1.26 -0.38
CA PHE A 215 -13.87 0.34 -0.28
C PHE A 215 -13.86 -0.30 1.09
N TRP A 216 -13.53 -1.58 1.14
CA TRP A 216 -13.33 -2.33 2.37
C TRP A 216 -12.15 -3.26 2.18
N SER A 217 -11.27 -3.37 3.17
CA SER A 217 -10.16 -4.31 3.14
C SER A 217 -9.81 -4.83 4.53
N PHE A 218 -9.43 -6.10 4.57
CA PHE A 218 -8.72 -6.75 5.65
C PHE A 218 -7.26 -6.82 5.20
N ASN A 219 -6.37 -6.15 5.92
CA ASN A 219 -4.96 -6.10 5.59
C ASN A 219 -4.18 -6.98 6.59
N LYS A 220 -2.93 -7.36 6.26
CA LYS A 220 -2.00 -8.06 7.17
C LYS A 220 -2.60 -9.30 7.85
N ILE A 221 -3.52 -10.01 7.19
CA ILE A 221 -4.29 -11.13 7.79
C ILE A 221 -3.39 -12.29 8.26
N ASN A 222 -2.15 -12.34 7.76
CA ASN A 222 -1.11 -13.28 8.16
C ASN A 222 -0.39 -12.93 9.48
N GLU A 223 -0.62 -11.77 10.08
CA GLU A 223 0.03 -11.43 11.34
C GLU A 223 -0.63 -12.16 12.51
N ASP A 224 0.18 -12.90 13.27
CA ASP A 224 -0.27 -13.66 14.43
C ASP A 224 -0.83 -12.71 15.49
N GLN A 225 -2.15 -12.75 15.65
CA GLN A 225 -2.83 -12.07 16.74
C GLN A 225 -3.26 -13.11 17.79
N GLU A 226 -2.93 -12.88 19.07
CA GLU A 226 -3.23 -13.79 20.19
C GLU A 226 -4.71 -14.21 20.30
N LYS A 227 -5.63 -13.44 19.71
CA LYS A 227 -7.07 -13.72 19.67
C LYS A 227 -7.58 -13.62 18.25
N PHE A 228 -8.41 -14.57 17.82
CA PHE A 228 -9.07 -14.54 16.51
C PHE A 228 -9.77 -13.20 16.22
N LEU A 229 -10.47 -12.63 17.23
CA LEU A 229 -11.15 -11.34 17.10
C LEU A 229 -10.20 -10.14 16.85
N ASN A 230 -8.91 -10.27 17.17
CA ASN A 230 -7.94 -9.21 16.90
C ASN A 230 -7.53 -9.15 15.42
N HIS A 231 -7.82 -10.17 14.60
CA HIS A 231 -7.63 -10.06 13.15
C HIS A 231 -8.60 -9.04 12.51
N PHE A 232 -9.75 -8.76 13.17
CA PHE A 232 -10.62 -7.64 12.81
C PHE A 232 -10.02 -6.26 13.17
N ALA A 233 -8.86 -6.22 13.85
CA ALA A 233 -8.16 -4.96 14.11
C ALA A 233 -7.61 -4.33 12.82
N GLN A 234 -7.30 -5.14 11.80
CA GLN A 234 -6.67 -4.69 10.55
C GLN A 234 -7.70 -4.41 9.44
N ILE A 235 -8.92 -4.07 9.85
CA ILE A 235 -9.97 -3.57 8.95
C ILE A 235 -9.66 -2.12 8.59
N THR A 236 -9.73 -1.87 7.30
CA THR A 236 -9.77 -0.54 6.73
C THR A 236 -11.05 -0.40 5.91
N PHE A 237 -11.64 0.79 5.94
CA PHE A 237 -12.73 1.13 5.04
C PHE A 237 -12.55 2.55 4.53
N GLY A 238 -13.11 2.82 3.35
CA GLY A 238 -13.08 4.16 2.78
C GLY A 238 -14.21 4.40 1.78
N GLY A 239 -14.38 5.67 1.44
CA GLY A 239 -15.35 6.12 0.46
C GLY A 239 -14.78 7.22 -0.42
N GLU A 240 -15.13 7.19 -1.70
CA GLU A 240 -14.80 8.20 -2.70
C GLU A 240 -16.08 8.73 -3.34
N PHE A 241 -16.42 9.98 -3.03
CA PHE A 241 -17.46 10.75 -3.70
C PHE A 241 -16.93 11.38 -4.99
N ARG A 242 -17.59 11.08 -6.11
CA ARG A 242 -17.27 11.57 -7.46
C ARG A 242 -18.21 12.70 -7.84
N LEU A 243 -17.91 13.91 -7.37
CA LEU A 243 -18.74 15.08 -7.59
C LEU A 243 -18.47 15.68 -8.98
N GLY A 244 -19.40 15.42 -9.91
CA GLY A 244 -19.24 15.79 -11.31
C GLY A 244 -18.01 15.13 -11.95
N GLN A 245 -17.50 15.76 -13.00
CA GLN A 245 -16.38 15.19 -13.76
C GLN A 245 -15.02 15.46 -13.08
N SER A 246 -14.90 16.53 -12.31
CA SER A 246 -13.60 17.05 -11.85
C SER A 246 -13.29 16.81 -10.38
N LEU A 247 -14.28 16.87 -9.47
CA LEU A 247 -14.00 16.83 -8.03
C LEU A 247 -14.17 15.43 -7.45
N ARG A 248 -13.22 15.04 -6.60
CA ARG A 248 -13.25 13.79 -5.81
C ARG A 248 -13.08 14.15 -4.35
N LEU A 249 -13.98 13.69 -3.49
CA LEU A 249 -13.85 13.80 -2.03
C LEU A 249 -13.71 12.40 -1.45
N ARG A 250 -12.78 12.22 -0.53
CA ARG A 250 -12.43 10.91 0.01
C ARG A 250 -12.35 10.94 1.52
N PHE A 251 -12.77 9.84 2.13
CA PHE A 251 -12.59 9.60 3.55
C PHE A 251 -12.21 8.14 3.77
N GLY A 252 -11.51 7.88 4.87
CA GLY A 252 -11.04 6.56 5.22
C GLY A 252 -10.85 6.40 6.72
N TYR A 253 -10.99 5.17 7.19
CA TYR A 253 -10.77 4.79 8.57
C TYR A 253 -9.87 3.54 8.63
N ASP A 254 -8.83 3.66 9.43
CA ASP A 254 -7.84 2.64 9.72
C ASP A 254 -7.95 2.25 11.20
N ASN A 255 -8.46 1.04 11.46
CA ASN A 255 -8.71 0.59 12.82
C ASN A 255 -7.43 0.19 13.56
N GLU A 256 -6.41 -0.27 12.84
CA GLU A 256 -5.11 -0.66 13.40
C GLU A 256 -4.39 0.58 13.91
N LYS A 257 -4.23 1.61 13.06
CA LYS A 257 -3.62 2.89 13.46
C LYS A 257 -4.35 3.53 14.63
N ARG A 258 -5.68 3.43 14.68
CA ARG A 258 -6.44 3.95 15.82
C ARG A 258 -6.10 3.24 17.13
N LYS A 259 -5.89 1.93 17.09
CA LYS A 259 -5.55 1.11 18.26
C LYS A 259 -4.10 1.37 18.70
N GLU A 260 -3.17 1.39 17.75
CA GLU A 260 -1.73 1.52 18.02
C GLU A 260 -1.32 2.92 18.46
N LEU A 261 -1.93 3.97 17.90
CA LEU A 261 -1.59 5.36 18.20
C LEU A 261 -2.42 5.94 19.36
N LYS A 262 -3.04 5.07 20.16
CA LYS A 262 -3.77 5.47 21.35
C LYS A 262 -2.80 5.91 22.44
N THR A 263 -2.86 7.18 22.84
CA THR A 263 -2.05 7.72 23.93
C THR A 263 -2.89 7.86 25.19
N GLY A 264 -2.57 7.10 26.23
CA GLY A 264 -3.40 7.03 27.44
C GLY A 264 -4.78 6.45 27.15
N SER A 265 -5.85 7.21 27.41
CA SER A 265 -7.23 6.75 27.25
C SER A 265 -7.88 7.09 25.90
N SER A 266 -7.25 7.93 25.07
CA SER A 266 -7.84 8.41 23.80
C SER A 266 -6.89 8.24 22.63
N ALA A 267 -7.46 7.90 21.47
CA ALA A 267 -6.75 7.89 20.19
C ALA A 267 -6.92 9.20 19.41
N GLY A 268 -7.69 10.16 19.95
CA GLY A 268 -8.09 11.36 19.21
C GLY A 268 -8.70 11.00 17.85
N LEU A 269 -8.19 11.61 16.79
CA LEU A 269 -8.54 11.31 15.40
C LEU A 269 -7.59 10.30 14.74
N ALA A 270 -6.75 9.57 15.48
CA ALA A 270 -5.87 8.57 14.87
C ALA A 270 -6.68 7.55 14.05
N GLY A 271 -6.16 7.22 12.88
CA GLY A 271 -6.78 6.30 11.93
C GLY A 271 -7.79 6.96 10.97
N PHE A 272 -8.20 8.21 11.19
CA PHE A 272 -9.04 8.93 10.22
C PHE A 272 -8.21 9.56 9.10
N ASN A 273 -8.71 9.43 7.88
CA ASN A 273 -8.08 9.93 6.67
C ASN A 273 -9.09 10.73 5.83
N LEU A 274 -8.62 11.79 5.20
CA LEU A 274 -9.39 12.65 4.30
C LEU A 274 -8.59 12.90 3.03
N GLY A 275 -9.29 13.13 1.92
CA GLY A 275 -8.62 13.54 0.68
C GLY A 275 -9.51 14.30 -0.29
N VAL A 276 -8.87 15.09 -1.12
CA VAL A 276 -9.49 15.82 -2.23
C VAL A 276 -8.70 15.56 -3.50
N GLY A 277 -9.41 15.39 -4.61
CA GLY A 277 -8.83 15.16 -5.92
C GLY A 277 -9.48 16.06 -6.97
N PHE A 278 -8.67 16.58 -7.87
CA PHE A 278 -9.12 17.39 -9.01
C PHE A 278 -8.67 16.76 -10.32
N ILE A 279 -9.62 16.54 -11.23
CA ILE A 279 -9.35 16.03 -12.57
C ILE A 279 -9.34 17.20 -13.55
N VAL A 280 -8.19 17.46 -14.16
CA VAL A 280 -7.96 18.53 -15.14
C VAL A 280 -7.26 17.95 -16.35
N LYS A 281 -7.93 17.95 -17.52
CA LYS A 281 -7.37 17.48 -18.81
C LYS A 281 -6.70 16.08 -18.75
N GLY A 282 -7.31 15.14 -18.02
CA GLY A 282 -6.80 13.76 -17.90
C GLY A 282 -5.74 13.55 -16.80
N TYR A 283 -5.35 14.61 -16.09
CA TYR A 283 -4.50 14.55 -14.91
C TYR A 283 -5.38 14.57 -13.64
N ASN A 284 -5.12 13.68 -12.70
CA ASN A 284 -5.64 13.75 -11.34
C ASN A 284 -4.58 14.41 -10.45
N VAL A 285 -4.96 15.47 -9.76
CA VAL A 285 -4.14 16.10 -8.72
C VAL A 285 -4.80 15.80 -7.38
N ASP A 286 -4.13 15.03 -6.55
CA ASP A 286 -4.69 14.53 -5.29
C ASP A 286 -3.90 15.05 -4.09
N TYR A 287 -4.64 15.38 -3.04
CA TYR A 287 -4.10 15.67 -1.72
C TYR A 287 -4.79 14.78 -0.68
N ALA A 288 -4.02 14.31 0.30
CA ALA A 288 -4.55 13.54 1.41
C ALA A 288 -3.94 13.95 2.74
N PHE A 289 -4.78 13.86 3.76
CA PHE A 289 -4.49 14.07 5.16
C PHE A 289 -4.75 12.77 5.91
N SER A 290 -3.75 12.28 6.65
CA SER A 290 -3.88 11.12 7.52
C SER A 290 -3.57 11.52 8.96
N SER A 291 -4.53 11.36 9.86
CA SER A 291 -4.35 11.72 11.26
C SER A 291 -3.64 10.61 12.05
N LEU A 292 -2.61 10.99 12.79
CA LEU A 292 -1.89 10.16 13.76
C LEU A 292 -2.35 10.44 15.20
N GLY A 293 -3.51 11.09 15.37
CA GLY A 293 -4.03 11.47 16.67
C GLY A 293 -3.24 12.61 17.29
N PHE A 294 -2.80 12.45 18.54
CA PHE A 294 -2.05 13.48 19.27
C PHE A 294 -0.59 13.61 18.81
N ILE A 295 -0.08 12.61 18.09
CA ILE A 295 1.30 12.60 17.58
C ILE A 295 1.45 13.60 16.42
N GLY A 296 0.39 13.80 15.62
CA GLY A 296 0.38 14.76 14.52
C GLY A 296 -0.42 14.26 13.32
N ALA A 297 0.01 14.65 12.13
CA ALA A 297 -0.62 14.26 10.88
C ALA A 297 0.39 14.13 9.74
N MET A 298 0.03 13.31 8.76
CA MET A 298 0.77 13.15 7.51
C MET A 298 0.05 13.85 6.36
N HIS A 299 0.82 14.46 5.48
CA HIS A 299 0.32 15.19 4.31
C HIS A 299 0.91 14.57 3.05
N ARG A 300 0.04 14.16 2.12
CA ARG A 300 0.45 13.60 0.83
C ARG A 300 -0.07 14.45 -0.31
N PHE A 301 0.78 14.64 -1.32
CA PHE A 301 0.45 15.24 -2.60
C PHE A 301 0.83 14.27 -3.71
N GLY A 302 0.05 14.24 -4.78
CA GLY A 302 0.35 13.37 -5.90
C GLY A 302 -0.36 13.80 -7.17
N VAL A 303 0.22 13.38 -8.28
CA VAL A 303 -0.34 13.57 -9.62
C VAL A 303 -0.37 12.21 -10.30
N SER A 304 -1.46 11.91 -11.00
CA SER A 304 -1.57 10.71 -11.82
C SER A 304 -2.26 11.00 -13.16
N THR A 305 -2.05 10.14 -14.15
CA THR A 305 -2.76 10.15 -15.42
C THR A 305 -3.70 8.95 -15.50
N ASN A 306 -4.86 9.15 -16.11
CA ASN A 306 -5.81 8.07 -16.45
C ASN A 306 -5.85 7.82 -17.98
N LEU A 307 -4.75 8.13 -18.68
CA LEU A 307 -4.64 8.12 -20.14
C LEU A 307 -4.30 6.75 -20.69
#